data_AF-A0A9P6YDD5-F1
#
_entry.id   AF-A0A9P6YDD5-F1
#
_cell.length_a   1.000
_cell.length_b   1.000
_cell.length_c   1.000
_cell.angle_alpha   90.00
_cell.angle_beta   90.00
_cell.angle_gamma   90.00
#
_symmetry.space_group_name_H-M   'P 1'
#
loop_
_entity.id
_entity.type
_entity.pdbx_description
1 polymer ?
#
loop_
_entity_poly.entity_id
_entity_poly.type
_entity_poly.pdbx_seq_one_letter_code
_entity_poly.pdbx_strand_id
1 'polypeptide(L)' 'MEAASAEKKSKSVEKKIAARAATAAIDPLLNDQFNAGRLYAVIASRPGQSGRCDGYILEGKELEFYLRKIKSKKQH' A
#
# COMPACT_ATOMS: atom_id res chain seq x y z
N MET A 1 -16.65 12.13 0.18
CA MET A 1 -16.63 10.65 0.22
C MET A 1 -17.48 10.20 -0.95
N GLU A 2 -16.84 9.91 -2.09
CA GLU A 2 -17.58 9.45 -3.26
C GLU A 2 -18.16 8.07 -2.94
N ALA A 3 -19.48 7.94 -3.01
CA ALA A 3 -20.15 6.67 -2.83
C ALA A 3 -19.73 5.78 -4.00
N ALA A 4 -18.93 4.76 -3.73
CA ALA A 4 -18.68 3.68 -4.67
C ALA A 4 -20.04 3.22 -5.21
N SER A 5 -20.27 3.43 -6.49
CA SER A 5 -21.48 3.05 -7.18
C SER A 5 -21.79 1.59 -6.85
N ALA A 6 -22.88 1.36 -6.11
CA ALA A 6 -23.42 0.04 -5.88
C ALA A 6 -24.07 -0.44 -7.18
N GLU A 7 -23.23 -0.67 -8.19
CA GLU A 7 -23.65 -1.30 -9.44
C GLU A 7 -24.23 -2.67 -9.10
N LYS A 8 -25.37 -2.99 -9.71
CA LYS A 8 -26.02 -4.29 -9.54
C LYS A 8 -25.08 -5.37 -10.03
N LYS A 9 -24.47 -6.10 -9.09
CA LYS A 9 -23.57 -7.22 -9.37
C LYS A 9 -24.37 -8.52 -9.43
N SER A 10 -23.88 -9.48 -10.21
CA SER A 10 -24.49 -10.82 -10.23
C SER A 10 -24.15 -11.57 -8.94
N LYS A 11 -25.02 -12.49 -8.50
CA LYS A 11 -24.81 -13.32 -7.29
C LYS A 11 -23.46 -14.04 -7.27
N SER A 12 -22.94 -14.42 -8.44
CA SER A 12 -21.62 -15.04 -8.58
C SER A 12 -20.47 -14.07 -8.24
N VAL A 13 -20.60 -12.81 -8.65
CA VAL A 13 -19.62 -11.75 -8.34
C VAL A 13 -19.66 -11.39 -6.86
N GLU A 14 -20.85 -11.28 -6.27
CA GLU A 14 -21.00 -11.03 -4.82
C GLU A 14 -20.32 -12.12 -3.99
N LYS A 15 -20.55 -13.39 -4.33
CA LYS A 15 -19.89 -14.53 -3.67
C LYS A 15 -18.35 -14.46 -3.80
N LYS A 16 -17.83 -14.07 -4.97
CA LYS A 16 -16.38 -13.88 -5.17
C LYS A 16 -15.82 -12.73 -4.34
N ILE A 17 -16.54 -11.62 -4.24
CA ILE A 17 -16.11 -10.46 -3.43
C ILE A 17 -16.11 -10.83 -1.94
N ALA A 18 -17.17 -11.48 -1.45
CA ALA A 18 -17.25 -11.93 -0.07
C ALA A 18 -16.11 -12.89 0.29
N ALA A 19 -15.78 -13.82 -0.61
CA ALA A 19 -14.65 -14.73 -0.43
C ALA A 19 -13.29 -13.99 -0.35
N ARG A 20 -13.09 -12.94 -1.17
CA ARG A 20 -11.86 -12.12 -1.15
C ARG A 20 -11.78 -11.22 0.08
N ALA A 21 -12.92 -10.69 0.53
CA ALA A 21 -12.99 -9.80 1.68
C ALA A 21 -12.52 -10.48 2.98
N ALA A 22 -12.73 -11.79 3.12
CA ALA A 22 -12.30 -12.55 4.28
C ALA A 22 -10.78 -12.51 4.53
N THR A 23 -9.97 -12.36 3.47
CA THR A 23 -8.49 -12.31 3.56
C THR A 23 -7.92 -10.94 3.24
N ALA A 24 -8.76 -9.90 3.11
CA ALA A 24 -8.35 -8.57 2.67
C ALA A 24 -7.86 -7.66 3.82
N ALA A 25 -7.38 -8.24 4.93
CA ALA A 25 -6.84 -7.46 6.03
C ALA A 25 -5.52 -6.78 5.60
N ILE A 26 -5.46 -5.46 5.74
CA ILE A 26 -4.28 -4.63 5.44
C ILE A 26 -3.60 -4.23 6.75
N ASP A 27 -2.28 -4.16 6.74
CA ASP A 27 -1.49 -3.69 7.89
C ASP A 27 -1.89 -2.26 8.30
N PRO A 28 -2.11 -1.97 9.59
CA PRO A 28 -2.48 -0.63 10.08
C PRO A 28 -1.54 0.49 9.62
N LEU A 29 -0.22 0.25 9.58
CA LEU A 29 0.77 1.24 9.15
C LEU A 29 0.64 1.60 7.67
N LEU A 30 0.14 0.67 6.87
CA LEU A 30 -0.14 0.86 5.45
C LEU A 30 -1.47 1.62 5.27
N ASN A 31 -2.45 1.35 6.14
CA ASN A 31 -3.73 2.07 6.15
C ASN A 31 -3.56 3.57 6.46
N ASP A 32 -2.69 3.91 7.41
CA ASP A 32 -2.34 5.31 7.71
C ASP A 32 -1.72 6.03 6.49
N GLN A 33 -0.89 5.33 5.71
CA GLN A 33 -0.30 5.88 4.49
C GLN A 33 -1.30 6.04 3.35
N PHE A 34 -2.25 5.10 3.21
CA PHE A 34 -3.37 5.25 2.27
C PHE A 34 -4.21 6.49 2.60
N ASN A 35 -4.50 6.74 3.88
CA ASN A 35 -5.19 7.94 4.32
C ASN A 35 -4.39 9.23 4.02
N ALA A 36 -3.06 9.17 4.10
CA ALA A 36 -2.20 10.28 3.75
C ALA A 36 -2.04 10.51 2.23
N GLY A 37 -2.48 9.55 1.40
CA GLY A 37 -2.35 9.59 -0.06
C GLY A 37 -0.92 9.44 -0.59
N ARG A 38 0.03 9.00 0.25
CA ARG A 38 1.44 8.79 -0.13
C ARG A 38 1.98 7.53 0.53
N LEU A 39 2.63 6.68 -0.27
CA LEU A 39 3.21 5.41 0.17
C LEU A 39 4.73 5.46 0.12
N TYR A 40 5.38 4.80 1.08
CA TYR A 40 6.82 4.56 1.04
C TYR A 40 7.15 3.32 0.21
N ALA A 41 8.17 3.45 -0.66
CA ALA A 41 8.62 2.40 -1.55
C ALA A 41 10.14 2.41 -1.68
N VAL A 42 10.71 1.25 -2.01
CA VAL A 42 12.13 1.09 -2.35
C VAL A 42 12.27 1.04 -3.86
N ILE A 43 13.19 1.85 -4.40
CA ILE A 43 13.61 1.75 -5.79
C ILE A 43 14.57 0.55 -5.90
N ALA A 44 14.16 -0.46 -6.65
CA ALA A 44 14.95 -1.68 -6.88
C ALA A 44 15.75 -1.61 -8.19
N SER A 45 15.41 -0.69 -9.09
CA SER A 45 16.14 -0.46 -10.34
C SER A 45 17.38 0.42 -10.15
N ARG A 46 18.22 0.48 -11.20
CA ARG A 46 19.37 1.39 -11.29
C ARG A 46 19.08 2.49 -12.31
N PRO A 47 18.38 3.56 -11.92
CA PRO A 47 17.82 4.54 -12.86
C PRO A 47 18.87 5.22 -13.75
N GLY A 48 20.10 5.41 -13.26
CA GLY A 48 21.18 5.99 -14.06
C GLY A 48 21.66 5.11 -15.22
N GLN A 49 21.35 3.81 -15.21
CA GLN A 49 21.70 2.88 -16.30
C GLN A 49 20.46 2.46 -17.08
N SER A 50 19.34 2.19 -16.39
CA SER A 50 18.12 1.69 -17.01
C SER A 50 17.16 2.79 -17.49
N GLY A 51 17.32 4.03 -17.03
CA GLY A 51 16.38 5.13 -17.27
C GLY A 51 15.01 4.94 -16.59
N ARG A 52 14.86 3.95 -15.70
CA ARG A 52 13.60 3.60 -15.02
C ARG A 52 13.77 3.57 -13.51
N CYS A 53 12.75 3.99 -12.78
CA CYS A 53 12.68 4.01 -11.31
C CYS A 53 11.66 2.97 -10.80
N ASP A 54 11.87 1.71 -11.15
CA ASP A 54 10.99 0.62 -10.75
C ASP A 54 11.33 0.14 -9.34
N GLY A 55 10.32 -0.33 -8.60
CA GLY A 55 10.46 -0.64 -7.19
C GLY A 55 9.26 -1.38 -6.61
N TYR A 56 9.26 -1.54 -5.29
CA TYR A 56 8.18 -2.19 -4.55
C TYR A 56 7.83 -1.39 -3.28
N ILE A 57 6.60 -1.58 -2.79
CA ILE A 57 6.06 -0.90 -1.61
C ILE A 57 6.64 -1.54 -0.34
N LEU A 58 6.95 -0.70 0.66
CA LEU A 58 7.43 -1.19 1.95
C LEU A 58 6.27 -1.73 2.80
N GLU A 59 6.41 -2.96 3.30
CA GLU A 59 5.40 -3.65 4.10
C GLU A 59 6.00 -4.24 5.40
N GLY A 60 5.14 -4.45 6.41
CA GLY A 60 5.48 -5.13 7.66
C GLY A 60 6.76 -4.62 8.35
N LYS A 61 7.66 -5.55 8.69
CA LYS A 61 8.91 -5.25 9.43
C LYS A 61 9.84 -4.30 8.68
N GLU A 62 9.85 -4.35 7.36
CA GLU A 62 10.71 -3.47 6.54
C GLU A 62 10.22 -2.02 6.64
N LEU A 63 8.91 -1.82 6.58
CA LEU A 63 8.29 -0.51 6.77
C LEU A 63 8.59 0.07 8.16
N GLU A 64 8.44 -0.73 9.22
CA GLU A 64 8.77 -0.31 10.59
C GLU A 64 10.22 0.14 10.74
N PHE A 65 11.15 -0.63 10.17
CA PHE A 65 12.58 -0.33 10.23
C PHE A 65 12.91 1.03 9.60
N TYR A 66 12.41 1.27 8.38
CA TYR A 66 12.67 2.53 7.68
C TYR A 66 11.91 3.71 8.30
N LEU A 67 10.68 3.53 8.78
CA LEU A 67 9.94 4.57 9.51
C LEU A 67 10.70 5.03 10.75
N ARG A 68 11.27 4.11 11.53
CA ARG A 68 12.09 4.45 12.70
C ARG A 68 13.30 5.29 12.28
N LYS A 69 14.02 4.88 11.22
CA LYS A 69 15.20 5.59 10.71
C LYS A 69 14.87 7.00 10.20
N ILE A 70 13.75 7.16 9.48
CA ILE A 70 13.27 8.45 8.96
C ILE A 70 12.90 9.38 10.12
N LYS A 71 12.16 8.88 11.12
CA LYS A 71 11.79 9.65 12.31
C LYS A 71 13.01 10.12 13.10
N SER A 72 13.99 9.24 13.34
CA SER A 72 15.24 9.61 14.04
C SER A 72 16.04 10.68 13.31
N LYS A 73 16.09 10.65 11.97
CA LYS A 73 16.79 11.68 11.18
C LYS A 73 16.11 13.04 11.22
N LYS A 74 14.78 13.07 11.35
CA LYS A 74 14.01 14.34 11.41
C LYS A 74 14.14 15.07 12.75
N GLN A 75 14.51 14.36 13.82
CA GLN A 75 14.69 14.94 15.16
C GLN A 75 16.05 15.62 15.36
N HIS A 76 16.89 15.66 14.32
CA HIS A 76 18.25 16.15 14.37
C HIS A 76 18.49 17.31 13.41
#